data_AF-A0A957Y9E2-F1
#
_entry.id   AF-A0A957Y9E2-F1
#
_cell.length_a   1.000
_cell.length_b   1.000
_cell.length_c   1.000
_cell.angle_alpha   90.00
_cell.angle_beta   90.00
_cell.angle_gamma   90.00
#
_symmetry.space_group_name_H-M   'P 1'
#
loop_
_entity.id
_entity.type
_entity.pdbx_description
1 polymer ?
#
loop_
_entity_poly.entity_id
_entity_poly.type
_entity_poly.pdbx_seq_one_letter_code
_entity_poly.pdbx_strand_id
1 'polypeptide(L)'
;PSLDSAAYDQGRFAATHLVFGKCDGELVKHIPTGIYTIPEISSVGLTEKELTEQKIPYEVGHSQFKNLARAQITGQTVGMLKLLFHRDTLEILGVHCFGAQASEIVHIGQAIMSQKGEANTLMYFINTTFNYPTMAEAYRVSALNGLNRVQHFGV
;
A
#
# COMPACT_ATOMS: atom_id res chain seq x y z
N PRO A 1 -10.22 9.82 -10.59
CA PRO A 1 -9.04 10.71 -10.70
C PRO A 1 -8.61 10.81 -12.17
N SER A 2 -8.02 11.92 -12.60
CA SER A 2 -7.52 12.10 -13.98
C SER A 2 -6.19 11.37 -14.17
N LEU A 3 -6.24 10.04 -14.30
CA LEU A 3 -5.08 9.16 -14.43
C LEU A 3 -5.25 8.24 -15.64
N ASP A 4 -4.17 7.99 -16.37
CA ASP A 4 -4.19 7.13 -17.55
C ASP A 4 -4.59 5.69 -17.22
N SER A 5 -4.11 5.15 -16.09
CA SER A 5 -4.49 3.82 -15.60
C SER A 5 -5.99 3.72 -15.32
N ALA A 6 -6.59 4.77 -14.74
CA ALA A 6 -8.03 4.84 -14.51
C ALA A 6 -8.81 4.87 -15.83
N ALA A 7 -8.35 5.68 -16.80
CA ALA A 7 -8.98 5.78 -18.11
C ALA A 7 -8.92 4.46 -18.89
N TYR A 8 -7.80 3.72 -18.77
CA TYR A 8 -7.62 2.41 -19.40
C TYR A 8 -8.67 1.40 -18.91
N ASP A 9 -8.83 1.27 -17.59
CA ASP A 9 -9.84 0.36 -17.01
C ASP A 9 -11.27 0.79 -17.35
N GLN A 10 -11.56 2.09 -17.28
CA GLN A 10 -12.87 2.64 -17.64
C GLN A 10 -13.23 2.37 -19.10
N GLY A 11 -12.27 2.52 -20.03
CA GLY A 11 -12.45 2.18 -21.44
C GLY A 11 -12.78 0.70 -21.65
N ARG A 12 -12.04 -0.19 -20.97
CA ARG A 12 -12.31 -1.64 -20.99
C ARG A 12 -13.70 -1.97 -20.45
N PHE A 13 -14.16 -1.29 -19.40
CA PHE A 13 -15.49 -1.50 -18.85
C PHE A 13 -16.60 -1.04 -19.77
N ALA A 14 -16.45 0.13 -20.39
CA ALA A 14 -17.40 0.63 -21.38
C ALA A 14 -17.53 -0.37 -22.55
N ALA A 15 -16.40 -0.86 -23.08
CA ALA A 15 -16.40 -1.84 -24.17
C ALA A 15 -17.03 -3.18 -23.76
N THR A 16 -16.68 -3.70 -22.57
CA THR A 16 -17.23 -4.98 -22.08
C THR A 16 -18.73 -4.88 -21.85
N HIS A 17 -19.20 -3.75 -21.30
CA HIS A 17 -20.62 -3.51 -21.12
C HIS A 17 -21.37 -3.43 -22.45
N LEU A 18 -20.81 -2.73 -23.44
CA LEU A 18 -21.40 -2.64 -24.78
C LEU A 18 -21.57 -4.01 -25.45
N VAL A 19 -20.59 -4.90 -25.30
CA VAL A 19 -20.58 -6.21 -25.97
C VAL A 19 -21.37 -7.28 -25.20
N PHE A 20 -21.26 -7.30 -23.87
CA PHE A 20 -21.76 -8.41 -23.05
C PHE A 20 -22.88 -8.02 -22.08
N GLY A 21 -23.27 -6.74 -22.02
CA GLY A 21 -24.27 -6.21 -21.09
C GLY A 21 -23.85 -6.22 -19.61
N LYS A 22 -22.59 -6.58 -19.31
CA LYS A 22 -22.06 -6.68 -17.94
C LYS A 22 -20.66 -6.06 -17.86
N CYS A 23 -20.32 -5.46 -16.73
CA CYS A 23 -18.94 -5.11 -16.40
C CYS A 23 -18.67 -5.36 -14.91
N ASP A 24 -17.41 -5.65 -14.60
CA ASP A 24 -16.93 -5.75 -13.23
C ASP A 24 -16.25 -4.43 -12.86
N GLY A 25 -16.88 -3.63 -12.00
CA GLY A 25 -16.39 -2.30 -11.63
C GLY A 25 -15.38 -2.28 -10.49
N GLU A 26 -14.94 -3.44 -9.96
CA GLU A 26 -14.09 -3.46 -8.75
C GLU A 26 -12.72 -2.78 -8.94
N LEU A 27 -12.16 -2.75 -10.16
CA LEU A 27 -10.84 -2.16 -10.42
C LEU A 27 -10.76 -0.62 -10.21
N VAL A 28 -11.89 0.10 -10.18
CA VAL A 28 -11.89 1.57 -10.05
C VAL A 28 -11.91 2.06 -8.60
N LYS A 29 -12.06 1.17 -7.61
CA LYS A 29 -12.20 1.60 -6.19
C LYS A 29 -10.88 2.05 -5.57
N HIS A 30 -9.78 1.39 -5.90
CA HIS A 30 -8.47 1.64 -5.30
C HIS A 30 -7.41 1.83 -6.38
N ILE A 31 -7.49 2.97 -7.07
CA ILE A 31 -6.56 3.33 -8.13
C ILE A 31 -5.28 3.88 -7.49
N PRO A 32 -4.11 3.26 -7.73
CA PRO A 32 -2.85 3.78 -7.23
C PRO A 32 -2.52 5.08 -7.96
N THR A 33 -1.91 6.01 -7.24
CA THR A 33 -1.40 7.28 -7.77
C THR A 33 0.11 7.31 -7.67
N GLY A 34 0.78 7.91 -8.65
CA GLY A 34 2.22 8.03 -8.70
C GLY A 34 2.63 9.44 -9.13
N ILE A 35 3.67 9.98 -8.50
CA ILE A 35 4.36 11.21 -8.88
C ILE A 35 5.83 10.85 -9.05
N TYR A 36 6.34 10.98 -10.28
CA TYR A 36 7.67 10.53 -10.68
C TYR A 36 8.76 11.61 -10.43
N THR A 37 8.69 12.27 -9.27
CA THR A 37 9.72 13.21 -8.80
C THR A 37 10.96 12.47 -8.29
N ILE A 38 11.97 13.21 -7.83
CA ILE A 38 13.12 12.64 -7.13
C ILE A 38 13.10 13.14 -5.67
N PRO A 39 12.79 12.27 -4.69
CA PRO A 39 12.32 10.89 -4.85
C PRO A 39 10.89 10.78 -5.39
N GLU A 40 10.52 9.58 -5.87
CA GLU A 40 9.15 9.26 -6.29
C GLU A 40 8.20 9.30 -5.10
N ILE A 41 6.91 9.49 -5.38
CA ILE A 41 5.82 9.38 -4.40
C ILE A 41 4.76 8.49 -5.01
N SER A 42 4.23 7.55 -4.24
CA SER A 42 3.09 6.74 -4.68
C SER A 42 2.22 6.32 -3.51
N SER A 43 0.91 6.24 -3.75
CA SER A 43 -0.05 5.83 -2.74
C SER A 43 -1.28 5.15 -3.33
N VAL A 44 -1.93 4.34 -2.50
CA VAL A 44 -3.23 3.71 -2.78
C VAL A 44 -4.03 3.59 -1.49
N GLY A 45 -5.34 3.73 -1.56
CA GLY A 45 -6.24 3.64 -0.40
C GLY A 45 -6.40 4.96 0.34
N LEU A 46 -6.90 4.89 1.57
CA LEU A 46 -7.25 6.06 2.37
C LEU A 46 -6.02 6.72 3.00
N THR A 47 -6.14 8.01 3.27
CA THR A 47 -5.19 8.81 4.04
C THR A 47 -5.57 8.83 5.52
N GLU A 48 -4.62 9.18 6.39
CA GLU A 48 -4.88 9.38 7.83
C GLU A 48 -5.97 10.42 8.10
N LYS A 49 -6.00 11.49 7.29
CA LYS A 49 -7.04 12.52 7.37
C LYS A 49 -8.41 11.92 7.08
N GLU A 50 -8.56 11.19 5.98
CA GLU A 50 -9.83 10.56 5.60
C GLU A 50 -10.28 9.53 6.64
N LEU A 51 -9.36 8.72 7.17
CA LEU A 51 -9.65 7.75 8.23
C LEU A 51 -10.12 8.44 9.51
N THR A 52 -9.48 9.53 9.90
CA THR A 52 -9.86 10.34 11.06
C THR A 52 -11.23 10.98 10.87
N GLU A 53 -11.50 11.58 9.71
CA GLU A 53 -12.79 12.19 9.36
C GLU A 53 -13.92 11.15 9.35
N GLN A 54 -13.66 9.94 8.84
CA GLN A 54 -14.59 8.82 8.82
C GLN A 54 -14.70 8.08 10.16
N LYS A 55 -13.88 8.45 11.17
CA LYS A 55 -13.81 7.80 12.48
C LYS A 55 -13.49 6.30 12.40
N ILE A 56 -12.68 5.90 11.42
CA ILE A 56 -12.23 4.51 11.27
C ILE A 56 -11.02 4.31 12.20
N PRO A 57 -11.04 3.33 13.13
CA PRO A 57 -9.93 3.10 14.04
C PRO A 57 -8.74 2.51 13.29
N TYR A 58 -7.67 3.29 13.14
CA TYR A 58 -6.49 2.90 12.39
C TYR A 58 -5.20 3.07 13.20
N GLU A 59 -4.17 2.32 12.84
CA GLU A 59 -2.81 2.53 13.31
C GLU A 59 -1.82 2.60 12.15
N VAL A 60 -0.65 3.15 12.44
CA VAL A 60 0.40 3.40 11.45
C VAL A 60 1.60 2.49 11.71
N GLY A 61 1.92 1.66 10.73
CA GLY A 61 3.21 0.98 10.61
C GLY A 61 4.06 1.64 9.55
N HIS A 62 5.33 1.94 9.83
CA HIS A 62 6.20 2.55 8.83
C HIS A 62 7.64 2.08 8.92
N SER A 63 8.35 2.18 7.80
CA SER A 63 9.78 1.91 7.67
C SER A 63 10.45 3.09 6.99
N GLN A 64 11.65 3.44 7.45
CA GLN A 64 12.47 4.50 6.88
C GLN A 64 13.49 3.87 5.93
N PHE A 65 13.66 4.41 4.73
CA PHE A 65 14.54 3.81 3.71
C PHE A 65 16.01 3.81 4.14
N LYS A 66 16.43 4.80 4.94
CA LYS A 66 17.75 4.78 5.60
C LYS A 66 18.01 3.55 6.47
N ASN A 67 17.00 2.78 6.85
CA ASN A 67 17.17 1.54 7.63
C ASN A 67 17.10 0.27 6.75
N LEU A 68 16.91 0.40 5.44
CA LEU A 68 16.83 -0.72 4.51
C LEU A 68 18.18 -0.99 3.86
N ALA A 69 18.61 -2.25 3.85
CA ALA A 69 19.90 -2.63 3.28
C ALA A 69 20.01 -2.27 1.79
N ARG A 70 18.94 -2.50 1.02
CA ARG A 70 18.93 -2.13 -0.41
C ARG A 70 19.18 -0.64 -0.63
N ALA A 71 18.49 0.21 0.12
CA ALA A 71 18.63 1.66 0.03
C ALA A 71 20.03 2.16 0.45
N GLN A 72 20.64 1.51 1.44
CA GLN A 72 22.02 1.77 1.84
C GLN A 72 23.00 1.39 0.73
N ILE A 73 22.84 0.20 0.12
CA ILE A 73 23.70 -0.29 -0.96
C ILE A 73 23.63 0.62 -2.21
N THR A 74 22.45 1.14 -2.54
CA THR A 74 22.27 2.02 -3.71
C THR A 74 22.51 3.50 -3.42
N GLY A 75 22.73 3.88 -2.16
CA GLY A 75 22.83 5.28 -1.74
C GLY A 75 21.50 6.05 -1.75
N GLN A 76 20.36 5.38 -1.96
CA GLN A 76 19.02 5.98 -2.05
C GLN A 76 18.27 5.90 -0.72
N THR A 77 18.80 6.57 0.30
CA THR A 77 18.33 6.43 1.70
C THR A 77 17.16 7.35 2.08
N VAL A 78 16.84 8.32 1.23
CA VAL A 78 15.69 9.22 1.43
C VAL A 78 14.41 8.50 1.02
N GLY A 79 13.51 8.29 1.98
CA GLY A 79 12.22 7.67 1.71
C GLY A 79 11.60 7.00 2.93
N MET A 80 10.33 6.64 2.79
CA MET A 80 9.55 5.92 3.78
C MET A 80 8.44 5.13 3.07
N LEU A 81 8.16 3.93 3.59
CA LEU A 81 6.89 3.25 3.33
C LEU A 81 6.03 3.27 4.58
N LYS A 82 4.74 3.57 4.42
CA LYS A 82 3.74 3.66 5.47
C LYS A 82 2.53 2.78 5.12
N LEU A 83 2.16 1.94 6.06
CA LEU A 83 0.94 1.14 6.07
C LEU A 83 -0.04 1.74 7.09
N LEU A 84 -1.24 2.03 6.63
CA LEU A 84 -2.38 2.35 7.47
C LEU A 84 -3.24 1.08 7.54
N PHE A 85 -3.55 0.65 8.75
CA PHE A 85 -4.31 -0.59 8.96
C PHE A 85 -5.30 -0.45 10.11
N HIS A 86 -6.38 -1.22 10.06
CA HIS A 86 -7.39 -1.23 11.11
C HIS A 86 -6.83 -1.86 12.39
N ARG A 87 -7.02 -1.20 13.54
CA ARG A 87 -6.42 -1.62 14.83
C ARG A 87 -6.81 -3.04 15.25
N ASP A 88 -8.10 -3.35 15.12
CA ASP A 88 -8.65 -4.63 15.60
C ASP A 88 -8.53 -5.77 14.59
N THR A 89 -8.84 -5.52 13.31
CA THR A 89 -8.87 -6.56 12.27
C THR A 89 -7.55 -6.73 11.53
N LEU A 90 -6.63 -5.78 11.69
CA LEU A 90 -5.37 -5.70 10.93
C LEU A 90 -5.56 -5.53 9.41
N GLU A 91 -6.76 -5.19 8.96
CA GLU A 91 -7.05 -4.93 7.54
C GLU A 91 -6.21 -3.74 7.02
N ILE A 92 -5.60 -3.86 5.84
CA ILE A 92 -4.89 -2.74 5.22
C ILE A 92 -5.90 -1.75 4.65
N LEU A 93 -5.77 -0.49 5.04
CA LEU A 93 -6.67 0.61 4.66
C LEU A 93 -5.99 1.60 3.70
N GLY A 94 -4.66 1.66 3.71
CA GLY A 94 -3.90 2.53 2.83
C GLY A 94 -2.41 2.22 2.83
N VAL A 95 -1.77 2.44 1.69
CA VAL A 95 -0.34 2.26 1.49
C VAL A 95 0.21 3.55 0.87
N HIS A 96 1.20 4.13 1.52
CA HIS A 96 1.79 5.40 1.12
C HIS A 96 3.30 5.27 1.14
N CYS A 97 3.95 5.58 0.03
CA CYS A 97 5.38 5.44 -0.13
C CYS A 97 5.96 6.68 -0.78
N PHE A 98 7.12 7.11 -0.32
CA PHE A 98 7.98 8.00 -1.09
C PHE A 98 9.42 7.52 -0.98
N GLY A 99 10.23 7.70 -2.02
CA GLY A 99 11.58 7.16 -2.07
C GLY A 99 11.85 6.45 -3.40
N ALA A 100 13.01 5.81 -3.50
CA ALA A 100 13.37 5.03 -4.69
C ALA A 100 12.38 3.88 -4.93
N GLN A 101 11.91 3.75 -6.18
CA GLN A 101 10.99 2.71 -6.62
C GLN A 101 9.62 2.75 -5.91
N ALA A 102 9.21 3.90 -5.38
CA ALA A 102 7.90 4.04 -4.71
C ALA A 102 6.75 3.69 -5.66
N SER A 103 6.82 4.11 -6.93
CA SER A 103 5.79 3.78 -7.92
C SER A 103 5.73 2.30 -8.28
N GLU A 104 6.84 1.58 -8.12
CA GLU A 104 6.90 0.14 -8.39
C GLU A 104 6.38 -0.68 -7.20
N ILE A 105 6.88 -0.37 -6.00
CA ILE A 105 6.58 -1.20 -4.83
C ILE A 105 5.16 -0.97 -4.28
N VAL A 106 4.49 0.14 -4.60
CA VAL A 106 3.09 0.41 -4.17
C VAL A 106 2.13 -0.72 -4.58
N HIS A 107 2.39 -1.35 -5.73
CA HIS A 107 1.52 -2.36 -6.31
C HIS A 107 1.48 -3.66 -5.48
N ILE A 108 2.52 -3.93 -4.69
CA ILE A 108 2.53 -5.04 -3.73
C ILE A 108 1.46 -4.80 -2.67
N GLY A 109 1.40 -3.60 -2.12
CA GLY A 109 0.38 -3.17 -1.17
C GLY A 109 -1.02 -3.19 -1.77
N GLN A 110 -1.16 -2.66 -2.99
CA GLN A 110 -2.42 -2.71 -3.74
C GLN A 110 -2.96 -4.13 -3.92
N ALA A 111 -2.09 -5.09 -4.25
CA ALA A 111 -2.49 -6.48 -4.48
C ALA A 111 -3.04 -7.17 -3.23
N ILE A 112 -2.53 -6.82 -2.04
CA ILE A 112 -3.04 -7.34 -0.77
C ILE A 112 -4.30 -6.60 -0.34
N MET A 113 -4.31 -5.27 -0.50
CA MET A 113 -5.47 -4.44 -0.16
C MET A 113 -6.70 -4.73 -1.03
N SER A 114 -6.53 -5.30 -2.23
CA SER A 114 -7.64 -5.70 -3.10
C SER A 114 -8.27 -7.05 -2.74
N GLN A 115 -7.66 -7.81 -1.81
CA GLN A 115 -8.22 -9.08 -1.35
C GLN A 115 -9.43 -8.84 -0.43
N LYS A 116 -10.26 -9.88 -0.25
CA LYS A 116 -11.46 -9.83 0.60
C LYS A 116 -11.25 -10.61 1.90
N GLY A 117 -11.82 -10.12 2.99
CA GLY A 117 -11.77 -10.79 4.30
C GLY A 117 -10.34 -10.98 4.82
N GLU A 118 -10.05 -12.17 5.35
CA GLU A 118 -8.76 -12.48 6.01
C GLU A 118 -7.54 -12.36 5.08
N ALA A 119 -7.74 -12.34 3.76
CA ALA A 119 -6.65 -12.18 2.80
C ALA A 119 -6.15 -10.72 2.69
N ASN A 120 -6.95 -9.72 3.08
CA ASN A 120 -6.47 -8.35 3.25
C ASN A 120 -6.04 -8.16 4.71
N THR A 121 -4.76 -8.40 5.00
CA THR A 121 -4.25 -8.31 6.37
C THR A 121 -2.78 -7.89 6.42
N LEU A 122 -2.45 -7.09 7.44
CA LEU A 122 -1.09 -6.76 7.83
C LEU A 122 -0.22 -8.00 8.05
N MET A 123 -0.82 -9.09 8.51
CA MET A 123 -0.13 -10.35 8.79
C MET A 123 0.49 -10.99 7.55
N TYR A 124 -0.02 -10.68 6.35
CA TYR A 124 0.60 -11.12 5.10
C TYR A 124 2.07 -10.68 5.02
N PHE A 125 2.34 -9.40 5.26
CA PHE A 125 3.69 -8.84 5.17
C PHE A 125 4.65 -9.37 6.25
N ILE A 126 4.11 -9.85 7.36
CA ILE A 126 4.87 -10.44 8.46
C ILE A 126 5.19 -11.91 8.19
N ASN A 127 4.25 -12.65 7.60
CA ASN A 127 4.36 -14.10 7.43
C ASN A 127 4.90 -14.51 6.06
N THR A 128 4.94 -13.60 5.09
CA THR A 128 5.51 -13.86 3.76
C THR A 128 7.00 -13.54 3.72
N THR A 129 7.80 -14.46 3.20
CA THR A 129 9.23 -14.23 2.94
C THR A 129 9.40 -13.27 1.77
N PHE A 130 10.04 -12.13 2.03
CA PHE A 130 10.47 -11.19 0.99
C PHE A 130 11.92 -11.51 0.61
N ASN A 131 12.24 -11.43 -0.68
CA ASN A 131 13.62 -11.55 -1.12
C ASN A 131 14.46 -10.39 -0.55
N TYR A 132 15.73 -10.68 -0.21
CA TYR A 132 16.63 -9.75 0.47
C TYR A 132 17.99 -9.68 -0.25
N PRO A 133 18.58 -8.47 -0.47
CA PRO A 133 18.02 -7.14 -0.16
C PRO A 133 17.11 -6.61 -1.28
N THR A 134 15.94 -6.06 -0.96
CA THR A 134 15.04 -5.39 -1.92
C THR A 134 14.35 -4.19 -1.27
N MET A 135 13.84 -3.23 -2.08
CA MET A 135 13.02 -2.14 -1.52
C MET A 135 11.69 -2.65 -0.96
N ALA A 136 11.19 -3.78 -1.45
CA ALA A 136 9.96 -4.39 -0.97
C ALA A 136 10.04 -4.87 0.49
N GLU A 137 11.25 -5.06 1.04
CA GLU A 137 11.46 -5.32 2.48
C GLU A 137 10.82 -4.25 3.38
N ALA A 138 10.67 -3.02 2.86
CA ALA A 138 9.96 -1.93 3.53
C ALA A 138 8.58 -2.34 4.05
N TYR A 139 7.85 -3.21 3.33
CA TYR A 139 6.55 -3.72 3.77
C TYR A 139 6.66 -4.53 5.06
N ARG A 140 7.58 -5.49 5.12
CA ARG A 140 7.78 -6.36 6.29
C ARG A 140 8.19 -5.54 7.51
N VAL A 141 9.13 -4.61 7.34
CA VAL A 141 9.57 -3.72 8.43
C VAL A 141 8.42 -2.82 8.90
N SER A 142 7.66 -2.22 7.98
CA SER A 142 6.51 -1.37 8.33
C SER A 142 5.44 -2.16 9.07
N ALA A 143 5.16 -3.39 8.64
CA ALA A 143 4.16 -4.25 9.25
C ALA A 143 4.55 -4.69 10.66
N LEU A 144 5.80 -5.11 10.88
CA LEU A 144 6.32 -5.43 12.22
C LEU A 144 6.27 -4.21 13.15
N ASN A 145 6.71 -3.05 12.67
CA ASN A 145 6.66 -1.80 13.43
C ASN A 145 5.22 -1.40 13.78
N GLY A 146 4.28 -1.58 12.85
CA GLY A 146 2.86 -1.32 13.09
C GLY A 146 2.27 -2.29 14.10
N LEU A 147 2.54 -3.58 13.96
CA LEU A 147 2.02 -4.61 14.86
C LEU A 147 2.46 -4.37 16.32
N ASN A 148 3.71 -3.97 16.54
CA ASN A 148 4.23 -3.63 17.87
C ASN A 148 3.49 -2.46 18.55
N ARG A 149 2.74 -1.64 17.81
CA ARG A 149 1.98 -0.52 18.38
C ARG A 149 0.59 -0.94 18.86
N VAL A 150 0.04 -2.02 18.30
CA VAL A 150 -1.28 -2.54 18.70
C VAL A 150 -1.15 -3.74 19.63
N GLN A 151 -0.11 -4.55 19.46
CA GLN A 151 0.25 -5.61 20.40
C GLN A 151 1.15 -5.02 21.47
N HIS A 152 0.54 -4.55 22.56
CA HIS A 152 1.28 -4.33 23.79
C HIS A 152 1.71 -5.71 24.31
N PHE A 153 3.00 -6.06 24.16
CA PHE A 153 3.61 -6.97 25.12
C PHE A 153 3.48 -6.28 26.46
N GLY A 154 2.58 -6.78 27.32
CA GLY A 154 2.29 -6.19 28.61
C GLY A 154 3.57 -5.91 29.38
N VAL A 155 3.85 -4.64 29.59
CA VAL A 155 4.68 -4.13 30.69
C VAL A 155 3.83 -3.15 31.46
#